data_AF-A0A0F4RCC5-F1
#
_entry.id   AF-A0A0F4RCC5-F1
#
_cell.length_a   1.000
_cell.length_b   1.000
_cell.length_c   1.000
_cell.angle_alpha   90.00
_cell.angle_beta   90.00
_cell.angle_gamma   90.00
#
_symmetry.space_group_name_H-M   'P 1'
#
loop_
_entity.id
_entity.type
_entity.pdbx_description
1 polymer ?
#
loop_
_entity_poly.entity_id
_entity_poly.type
_entity_poly.pdbx_seq_one_letter_code
_entity_poly.pdbx_strand_id
1 'polypeptide(L)'
;MRKIIVIFLICSIGYFLIGWYGQSESWLTMEQYLTYGGIIGGLASIFGLFGFLRPPMSRNDIQNIEIESLKKVVEASEEIKRLEDAQSHQITKIDELEKQRKEMEFLVRKASMSLFLQEQRKYLSKQVLSYIDSSDELRDQLESLTEIDEKLETLEEEIEQDANVEQLKQVIKQASATSFSDYSSKNFKSPLTKSMFLVMKALDEALGVKI
;
A
#
# COMPACT_ATOMS: atom_id res chain seq x y z
N MET A 1 61.59 -12.86 21.47
CA MET A 1 62.12 -11.51 21.15
C MET A 1 62.67 -10.77 22.37
N ARG A 2 61.87 -10.50 23.42
CA ARG A 2 62.33 -9.72 24.60
C ARG A 2 63.55 -10.33 25.31
N LYS A 3 63.61 -11.66 25.48
CA LYS A 3 64.77 -12.36 26.05
C LYS A 3 66.07 -12.15 25.23
N ILE A 4 65.96 -12.11 23.90
CA ILE A 4 67.10 -11.91 22.99
C ILE A 4 67.61 -10.47 23.08
N ILE A 5 66.70 -9.49 23.15
CA ILE A 5 67.05 -8.07 23.33
C ILE A 5 67.73 -7.85 24.69
N VAL A 6 67.21 -8.46 25.76
CA VAL A 6 67.81 -8.39 27.11
C VAL A 6 69.20 -9.05 27.14
N ILE A 7 69.36 -10.22 26.50
CA ILE A 7 70.68 -10.87 26.37
C ILE A 7 71.66 -9.98 25.59
N PHE A 8 71.22 -9.37 24.48
CA PHE A 8 72.05 -8.46 23.69
C PHE A 8 72.46 -7.20 24.48
N LEU A 9 71.55 -6.65 25.28
CA LEU A 9 71.81 -5.51 26.15
C LEU A 9 72.80 -5.86 27.29
N ILE A 10 72.68 -7.05 27.90
CA ILE A 10 73.64 -7.56 28.88
C ILE A 10 75.01 -7.81 28.24
N CYS A 11 75.06 -8.40 27.05
CA CYS A 11 76.30 -8.59 26.31
C CYS A 11 76.97 -7.26 25.94
N SER A 12 76.19 -6.23 25.60
CA SER A 12 76.70 -4.88 25.34
C SER A 12 77.33 -4.26 26.58
N ILE A 13 76.71 -4.39 27.75
CA ILE A 13 77.28 -3.96 29.03
C ILE A 13 78.56 -4.74 29.34
N GLY A 14 78.56 -6.06 29.11
CA GLY A 14 79.75 -6.90 29.27
C GLY A 14 80.90 -6.49 28.36
N TYR A 15 80.62 -6.14 27.11
CA TYR A 15 81.61 -5.61 26.16
C TYR A 15 82.23 -4.30 26.65
N PHE A 16 81.43 -3.40 27.22
CA PHE A 16 81.93 -2.16 27.82
C PHE A 16 82.85 -2.42 29.03
N LEU A 17 82.51 -3.38 29.89
CA LEU A 17 83.35 -3.76 31.04
C LEU A 17 84.67 -4.41 30.60
N ILE A 18 84.62 -5.30 29.61
CA ILE A 18 85.81 -5.99 29.07
C ILE A 18 86.69 -5.02 28.28
N GLY A 19 86.09 -4.11 27.50
CA GLY A 19 86.82 -3.09 26.76
C GLY A 19 87.48 -2.04 27.66
N TRP A 20 86.84 -1.67 28.78
CA TRP A 20 87.45 -0.83 29.81
C TRP A 20 88.68 -1.50 30.43
N TYR A 21 88.59 -2.80 30.74
CA TYR A 21 89.73 -3.56 31.27
C TYR A 21 90.87 -3.67 30.24
N GLY A 22 90.56 -3.97 28.97
CA GLY A 22 91.55 -4.05 27.89
C GLY A 22 92.24 -2.72 27.54
N GLN A 23 91.57 -1.59 27.79
CA GLN A 23 92.18 -0.26 27.67
C GLN A 23 93.22 -0.01 28.77
N SER A 24 93.01 -0.52 29.99
CA SER A 24 93.96 -0.34 31.10
C SER A 24 95.29 -1.07 30.89
N GLU A 25 95.29 -2.13 30.09
CA GLU A 25 96.47 -2.98 29.80
C GLU A 25 97.15 -2.62 28.45
N SER A 26 96.78 -1.47 27.85
CA SER A 26 97.38 -0.90 26.62
C SER A 26 97.18 -1.73 25.33
N TRP A 27 96.22 -2.65 25.28
CA TRP A 27 95.96 -3.46 24.08
C TRP A 27 95.07 -2.78 23.03
N LEU A 28 94.35 -1.71 23.39
CA LEU A 28 93.51 -0.94 22.48
C LEU A 28 93.76 0.56 22.62
N THR A 29 93.90 1.24 21.47
CA THR A 29 94.00 2.70 21.40
C THR A 29 92.66 3.32 21.79
N MET A 30 92.69 4.41 22.57
CA MET A 30 91.50 5.08 23.13
C MET A 30 90.46 5.47 22.05
N GLU A 31 90.91 5.82 20.85
CA GLU A 31 90.04 6.15 19.71
C GLU A 31 89.22 4.95 19.20
N GLN A 32 89.82 3.75 19.21
CA GLN A 32 89.16 2.52 18.77
C GLN A 32 88.11 2.08 19.80
N TYR A 33 88.41 2.17 21.09
CA TYR A 33 87.45 1.85 22.16
C TYR A 33 86.23 2.77 22.12
N LEU A 34 86.43 4.08 21.95
CA LEU A 34 85.33 5.05 21.85
C LEU A 34 84.49 4.86 20.58
N THR A 35 85.09 4.49 19.46
CA THR A 35 84.37 4.29 18.19
C THR A 35 83.54 3.00 18.23
N TYR A 36 84.12 1.87 18.67
CA TYR A 36 83.38 0.62 18.81
C TYR A 36 82.32 0.70 19.92
N GLY A 37 82.66 1.33 21.05
CA GLY A 37 81.71 1.61 22.13
C GLY A 37 80.55 2.49 21.68
N GLY A 38 80.82 3.52 20.87
CA GLY A 38 79.79 4.40 20.30
C GLY A 38 78.81 3.66 19.39
N ILE A 39 79.31 2.78 18.51
CA ILE A 39 78.47 1.98 17.59
C ILE A 39 77.60 0.98 18.38
N ILE A 40 78.21 0.25 19.31
CA ILE A 40 77.52 -0.77 20.11
C ILE A 40 76.51 -0.12 21.07
N GLY A 41 76.89 0.98 21.72
CA GLY A 41 76.01 1.77 22.59
C GLY A 41 74.86 2.43 21.83
N GLY A 42 75.12 2.94 20.62
CA GLY A 42 74.09 3.47 19.73
C GLY A 42 73.05 2.42 19.33
N LEU A 43 73.51 1.23 18.92
CA LEU A 43 72.63 0.11 18.61
C LEU A 43 71.84 -0.34 19.85
N ALA A 44 72.48 -0.46 21.00
CA ALA A 44 71.82 -0.83 22.26
C ALA A 44 70.72 0.17 22.66
N SER A 45 70.94 1.47 22.43
CA SER A 45 69.96 2.52 22.72
C SER A 45 68.72 2.41 21.83
N ILE A 46 68.89 2.16 20.52
CA ILE A 46 67.78 1.95 19.58
C ILE A 46 66.98 0.70 19.97
N PHE A 47 67.66 -0.40 20.31
CA PHE A 47 67.00 -1.63 20.75
C PHE A 47 66.30 -1.48 22.12
N GLY A 48 66.88 -0.70 23.03
CA GLY A 48 66.26 -0.36 24.31
C GLY A 48 64.98 0.46 24.13
N LEU A 49 65.02 1.45 23.24
CA LEU A 49 63.88 2.31 22.91
C LEU A 49 62.75 1.49 22.25
N PHE A 50 63.08 0.65 21.27
CA PHE A 50 62.11 -0.29 20.67
C PHE A 50 61.55 -1.31 21.67
N GLY A 51 62.36 -1.71 22.66
CA GLY A 51 61.93 -2.58 23.76
C GLY A 51 60.96 -1.91 24.75
N PHE A 52 61.03 -0.59 24.88
CA PHE A 52 60.19 0.20 25.80
C PHE A 52 58.92 0.76 25.12
N LEU A 53 58.99 1.12 23.83
CA LEU A 53 57.88 1.65 23.03
C LEU A 53 56.83 0.60 22.66
N ARG A 54 57.11 -0.69 22.86
CA ARG A 54 56.13 -1.75 22.62
C ARG A 54 55.57 -2.22 23.98
N PRO A 55 54.55 -1.54 24.54
CA PRO A 55 53.83 -2.11 25.67
C PRO A 55 53.29 -3.48 25.24
N PRO A 56 53.32 -4.49 26.13
CA PRO A 56 52.71 -5.76 25.83
C PRO A 56 51.20 -5.53 25.72
N MET A 57 50.67 -5.40 24.50
CA MET A 57 49.24 -5.63 24.25
C MET A 57 48.92 -6.98 24.89
N SER A 58 48.22 -6.93 26.02
CA SER A 58 47.84 -8.14 26.73
C SER A 58 46.83 -8.86 25.86
N ARG A 59 46.83 -10.20 25.86
CA ARG A 59 45.79 -10.98 25.16
C ARG A 59 44.38 -10.56 25.59
N ASN A 60 44.24 -10.05 26.81
CA ASN A 60 43.00 -9.51 27.35
C ASN A 60 42.54 -8.22 26.63
N ASP A 61 43.47 -7.36 26.20
CA ASP A 61 43.11 -6.12 25.49
C ASP A 61 42.58 -6.42 24.08
N ILE A 62 43.18 -7.41 23.41
CA ILE A 62 42.74 -7.88 22.10
C ILE A 62 41.36 -8.54 22.21
N GLN A 63 41.15 -9.40 23.21
CA GLN A 63 39.85 -10.02 23.45
C GLN A 63 38.77 -8.99 23.79
N ASN A 64 39.09 -7.97 24.58
CA ASN A 64 38.15 -6.91 24.89
C ASN A 64 37.76 -6.09 23.66
N ILE A 65 38.71 -5.80 22.76
CA ILE A 65 38.44 -5.10 21.50
C ILE A 65 37.56 -5.96 20.57
N GLU A 66 37.82 -7.26 20.48
CA GLU A 66 36.98 -8.18 19.69
C GLU A 66 35.56 -8.27 20.24
N ILE A 67 35.40 -8.39 21.56
CA ILE A 67 34.09 -8.43 22.22
C ILE A 67 33.35 -7.09 22.04
N GLU A 68 34.04 -5.95 22.16
CA GLU A 68 33.43 -4.63 21.95
C GLU A 68 33.00 -4.42 20.49
N SER A 69 33.81 -4.88 19.54
CA SER A 69 33.47 -4.87 18.12
C SER A 69 32.25 -5.74 17.82
N LEU A 70 32.21 -6.96 18.36
CA LEU A 70 31.05 -7.84 18.26
C LEU A 70 29.81 -7.21 18.88
N LYS A 71 29.95 -6.56 20.04
CA LYS A 71 28.85 -5.85 20.70
C LYS A 71 28.32 -4.71 19.82
N LYS A 72 29.19 -3.91 19.21
CA LYS A 72 28.79 -2.84 18.27
C LYS A 72 28.08 -3.40 17.04
N VAL A 73 28.54 -4.53 16.50
CA VAL A 73 27.89 -5.21 15.38
C VAL A 73 26.50 -5.72 15.78
N VAL A 74 26.35 -6.27 16.98
CA VAL A 74 25.05 -6.71 17.51
C VAL A 74 24.12 -5.51 17.72
N GLU A 75 24.60 -4.43 18.33
CA GLU A 75 23.82 -3.19 18.52
C GLU A 75 23.38 -2.59 17.18
N ALA A 76 24.27 -2.52 16.20
CA ALA A 76 23.94 -2.05 14.84
C ALA A 76 22.93 -2.98 14.16
N SER A 77 23.03 -4.29 14.35
CA SER A 77 22.07 -5.26 13.80
C SER A 77 20.69 -5.10 14.45
N GLU A 78 20.64 -4.84 15.75
CA GLU A 78 19.39 -4.59 16.46
C GLU A 78 18.75 -3.26 16.02
N GLU A 79 19.57 -2.22 15.80
CA GLU A 79 19.11 -0.94 15.26
C GLU A 79 18.56 -1.08 13.83
N ILE A 80 19.26 -1.81 12.95
CA ILE A 80 18.77 -2.12 11.59
C ILE A 80 17.43 -2.84 11.67
N LYS A 81 17.31 -3.86 12.52
CA LYS A 81 16.05 -4.61 12.67
C LYS A 81 14.90 -3.70 13.15
N ARG A 82 15.16 -2.80 14.11
CA ARG A 82 14.16 -1.81 14.56
C ARG A 82 13.74 -0.86 13.45
N LEU A 83 14.69 -0.41 12.61
CA LEU A 83 14.40 0.45 11.46
C LEU A 83 13.61 -0.29 10.38
N GLU A 84 13.94 -1.55 10.10
CA GLU A 84 13.18 -2.41 9.18
C GLU A 84 11.75 -2.64 9.67
N ASP A 85 11.58 -2.96 10.96
CA ASP A 85 10.26 -3.14 11.56
C ASP A 85 9.43 -1.84 11.51
N ALA A 86 10.07 -0.69 11.82
CA ALA A 86 9.42 0.61 11.72
C ALA A 86 9.06 0.97 10.27
N GLN A 87 9.92 0.66 9.30
CA GLN A 87 9.66 0.89 7.89
C GLN A 87 8.51 0.01 7.39
N SER A 88 8.50 -1.27 7.75
CA SER A 88 7.41 -2.20 7.43
C SER A 88 6.07 -1.71 8.01
N HIS A 89 6.07 -1.24 9.25
CA HIS A 89 4.89 -0.65 9.87
C HIS A 89 4.42 0.64 9.17
N GLN A 90 5.35 1.48 8.72
CA GLN A 90 5.00 2.68 7.96
C GLN A 90 4.43 2.34 6.57
N ILE A 91 5.00 1.37 5.87
CA ILE A 91 4.52 0.92 4.55
C ILE A 91 3.10 0.38 4.66
N THR A 92 2.84 -0.49 5.64
CA THR A 92 1.49 -1.03 5.88
C THR A 92 0.48 0.08 6.20
N LYS A 93 0.87 1.07 7.01
CA LYS A 93 0.02 2.23 7.31
C LYS A 93 -0.23 3.09 6.07
N ILE A 94 0.74 3.27 5.20
CA ILE A 94 0.58 4.00 3.93
C ILE A 94 -0.41 3.27 3.02
N ASP A 95 -0.31 1.95 2.90
CA ASP A 95 -1.24 1.16 2.09
C ASP A 95 -2.68 1.25 2.62
N GLU A 96 -2.86 1.18 3.94
CA GLU A 96 -4.17 1.37 4.57
C GLU A 96 -4.73 2.77 4.29
N LEU A 97 -3.91 3.82 4.43
CA LEU A 97 -4.31 5.19 4.12
C LEU A 97 -4.66 5.38 2.64
N GLU A 98 -3.92 4.74 1.73
CA GLU A 98 -4.22 4.80 0.30
C GLU A 98 -5.55 4.13 -0.03
N LYS A 99 -5.86 3.00 0.61
CA LYS A 99 -7.15 2.34 0.50
C LYS A 99 -8.29 3.23 0.99
N GLN A 100 -8.14 3.83 2.16
CA GLN A 100 -9.13 4.78 2.71
C GLN A 100 -9.32 5.99 1.79
N ARG A 101 -8.25 6.53 1.20
CA ARG A 101 -8.33 7.63 0.23
C ARG A 101 -9.15 7.24 -0.99
N LYS A 102 -8.90 6.06 -1.59
CA LYS A 102 -9.65 5.55 -2.74
C LYS A 102 -11.14 5.35 -2.42
N GLU A 103 -11.45 4.81 -1.25
CA GLU A 103 -12.83 4.65 -0.78
C GLU A 103 -13.53 6.01 -0.64
N MET A 104 -12.85 7.00 -0.05
CA MET A 104 -13.38 8.35 0.11
C MET A 104 -13.59 9.04 -1.24
N GLU A 105 -12.64 8.97 -2.16
CA GLU A 105 -12.77 9.49 -3.53
C GLU A 105 -13.99 8.89 -4.25
N PHE A 106 -14.21 7.59 -4.08
CA PHE A 106 -15.36 6.90 -4.65
C PHE A 106 -16.69 7.36 -4.05
N LEU A 107 -16.75 7.54 -2.73
CA LEU A 107 -17.93 8.06 -2.04
C LEU A 107 -18.23 9.51 -2.47
N VAL A 108 -17.22 10.36 -2.56
CA VAL A 108 -17.37 11.74 -3.04
C VAL A 108 -17.90 11.77 -4.48
N ARG A 109 -17.37 10.91 -5.36
CA ARG A 109 -17.85 10.78 -6.74
C ARG A 109 -19.30 10.30 -6.81
N LYS A 110 -19.71 9.39 -5.93
CA LYS A 110 -21.12 8.97 -5.83
C LYS A 110 -22.02 10.11 -5.36
N ALA A 111 -21.59 10.86 -4.34
CA ALA A 111 -22.35 11.99 -3.82
C ALA A 111 -22.52 13.09 -4.86
N SER A 112 -21.45 13.43 -5.59
CA SER A 112 -21.52 14.43 -6.66
C SER A 112 -22.43 13.99 -7.81
N MET A 113 -22.36 12.73 -8.22
CA MET A 113 -23.27 12.18 -9.24
C MET A 113 -24.72 12.19 -8.76
N SER A 114 -24.96 11.83 -7.49
CA SER A 114 -26.31 11.86 -6.91
C SER A 114 -26.89 13.27 -6.92
N LEU A 115 -26.10 14.27 -6.51
CA LEU A 115 -26.52 15.68 -6.57
C LEU A 115 -26.81 16.13 -8.01
N PHE A 116 -25.96 15.75 -8.96
CA PHE A 116 -26.18 16.05 -10.37
C PHE A 116 -27.48 15.43 -10.93
N LEU A 117 -27.75 14.17 -10.60
CA LEU A 117 -28.98 13.49 -11.01
C LEU A 117 -30.23 14.08 -10.34
N GLN A 118 -30.13 14.49 -9.07
CA GLN A 118 -31.21 15.18 -8.38
C GLN A 118 -31.55 16.52 -9.04
N GLU A 119 -30.54 17.28 -9.46
CA GLU A 119 -30.75 18.56 -10.15
C GLU A 119 -31.36 18.33 -11.54
N GLN A 120 -30.89 17.34 -12.30
CA GLN A 120 -31.51 16.97 -13.58
C GLN A 120 -32.96 16.54 -13.41
N ARG A 121 -33.26 15.71 -12.40
CA ARG A 121 -34.63 15.28 -12.09
C ARG A 121 -35.52 16.48 -11.78
N LYS A 122 -35.01 17.44 -11.00
CA LYS A 122 -35.75 18.66 -10.64
C LYS A 122 -36.01 19.52 -11.87
N TYR A 123 -35.03 19.66 -12.76
CA TYR A 123 -35.19 20.38 -14.02
C TYR A 123 -36.22 19.73 -14.94
N LEU A 124 -36.11 18.42 -15.16
CA LEU A 124 -37.06 17.66 -15.98
C LEU A 124 -38.47 17.69 -15.38
N SER A 125 -38.61 17.53 -14.06
CA SER A 125 -39.90 17.64 -13.37
C SER A 125 -40.53 19.01 -13.58
N LYS A 126 -39.75 20.10 -13.49
CA LYS A 126 -40.24 21.44 -13.81
C LYS A 126 -40.67 21.58 -15.27
N GLN A 127 -39.92 21.00 -16.21
CA GLN A 127 -40.32 21.01 -17.62
C GLN A 127 -41.62 20.25 -17.83
N VAL A 128 -41.75 19.05 -17.28
CA VAL A 128 -42.99 18.25 -17.38
C VAL A 128 -44.17 19.00 -16.80
N LEU A 129 -44.05 19.58 -15.60
CA LEU A 129 -45.09 20.42 -15.02
C LEU A 129 -45.43 21.61 -15.92
N SER A 130 -44.43 22.30 -16.47
CA SER A 130 -44.70 23.41 -17.39
C SER A 130 -45.41 22.97 -18.67
N TYR A 131 -45.13 21.78 -19.20
CA TYR A 131 -45.84 21.23 -20.36
C TYR A 131 -47.28 20.85 -20.03
N ILE A 132 -47.52 20.28 -18.84
CA ILE A 132 -48.86 19.99 -18.33
C ILE A 132 -49.64 21.31 -18.13
N ASP A 133 -49.03 22.32 -17.52
CA ASP A 133 -49.66 23.63 -17.27
C ASP A 133 -49.89 24.44 -18.56
N SER A 134 -49.12 24.19 -19.62
CA SER A 134 -49.26 24.92 -20.90
C SER A 134 -50.28 24.31 -21.85
N SER A 135 -50.76 23.10 -21.58
CA SER A 135 -51.72 22.39 -22.42
C SER A 135 -52.93 22.01 -21.58
N ASP A 136 -53.97 22.85 -21.67
CA ASP A 136 -55.24 22.61 -20.96
C ASP A 136 -55.82 21.23 -21.30
N GLU A 137 -55.69 20.76 -22.55
CA GLU A 137 -56.09 19.41 -22.97
C GLU A 137 -55.36 18.29 -22.21
N LEU A 138 -54.05 18.43 -21.97
CA LEU A 138 -53.27 17.43 -21.23
C LEU A 138 -53.67 17.39 -19.76
N ARG A 139 -53.96 18.55 -19.18
CA ARG A 139 -54.43 18.66 -17.81
C ARG A 139 -55.82 18.06 -17.65
N ASP A 140 -56.76 18.37 -18.54
CA ASP A 140 -58.11 17.81 -18.55
C ASP A 140 -58.10 16.29 -18.77
N GLN A 141 -57.22 15.78 -19.63
CA GLN A 141 -57.02 14.34 -19.82
C GLN A 141 -56.42 13.68 -18.57
N LEU A 142 -55.48 14.33 -17.88
CA LEU A 142 -54.89 13.81 -16.65
C LEU A 142 -55.93 13.76 -15.52
N GLU A 143 -56.77 14.78 -15.41
CA GLU A 143 -57.86 14.85 -14.44
C GLU A 143 -58.92 13.77 -14.74
N SER A 144 -59.31 13.63 -16.01
CA SER A 144 -60.20 12.55 -16.45
C SER A 144 -59.63 11.16 -16.19
N LEU A 145 -58.32 10.97 -16.34
CA LEU A 145 -57.65 9.71 -16.06
C LEU A 145 -57.61 9.43 -14.55
N THR A 146 -57.37 10.45 -13.73
CA THR A 146 -57.43 10.34 -12.26
C THR A 146 -58.83 9.97 -11.78
N GLU A 147 -59.88 10.57 -12.36
CA GLU A 147 -61.27 10.18 -12.07
C GLU A 147 -61.58 8.74 -12.48
N ILE A 148 -61.00 8.26 -13.59
CA ILE A 148 -61.17 6.87 -14.03
C ILE A 148 -60.43 5.92 -13.08
N ASP A 149 -59.23 6.27 -12.63
CA ASP A 149 -58.47 5.47 -11.66
C ASP A 149 -59.20 5.38 -10.31
N GLU A 150 -59.77 6.48 -9.79
CA GLU A 150 -60.59 6.45 -8.57
C GLU A 150 -61.85 5.58 -8.74
N LYS A 151 -62.50 5.66 -9.91
CA LYS A 151 -63.64 4.79 -10.24
C LYS A 151 -63.21 3.32 -10.34
N LEU A 152 -62.03 3.05 -10.90
CA LEU A 152 -61.47 1.70 -10.99
C LEU A 152 -61.08 1.14 -9.63
N GLU A 153 -60.46 1.94 -8.75
CA GLU A 153 -60.12 1.53 -7.39
C GLU A 153 -61.39 1.23 -6.59
N THR A 154 -62.41 2.08 -6.68
CA THR A 154 -63.73 1.81 -6.08
C THR A 154 -64.35 0.53 -6.64
N LEU A 155 -64.26 0.31 -7.96
CA LEU A 155 -64.77 -0.91 -8.58
C LEU A 155 -63.98 -2.14 -8.18
N GLU A 156 -62.66 -2.05 -8.03
CA GLU A 156 -61.81 -3.15 -7.59
C GLU A 156 -62.10 -3.51 -6.13
N GLU A 157 -62.33 -2.53 -5.27
CA GLU A 157 -62.78 -2.74 -3.89
C GLU A 157 -64.18 -3.37 -3.82
N GLU A 158 -65.13 -2.89 -4.63
CA GLU A 158 -66.49 -3.46 -4.74
C GLU A 158 -66.46 -4.88 -5.30
N ILE A 159 -65.63 -5.12 -6.31
CA ILE A 159 -65.38 -6.44 -6.86
C ILE A 159 -64.84 -7.28 -5.71
N GLU A 160 -63.73 -6.96 -5.06
CA GLU A 160 -63.15 -7.80 -3.99
C GLU A 160 -64.07 -8.12 -2.81
N GLN A 161 -65.12 -7.33 -2.57
CA GLN A 161 -66.16 -7.62 -1.57
C GLN A 161 -67.29 -8.56 -2.06
N ASP A 162 -67.41 -8.83 -3.36
CA ASP A 162 -68.43 -9.72 -3.94
C ASP A 162 -68.09 -11.21 -3.70
N ALA A 163 -69.09 -12.00 -3.35
CA ALA A 163 -68.93 -13.42 -3.03
C ALA A 163 -68.45 -14.29 -4.21
N ASN A 164 -68.55 -13.80 -5.46
CA ASN A 164 -68.23 -14.56 -6.67
C ASN A 164 -66.92 -14.14 -7.38
N VAL A 165 -66.11 -13.27 -6.77
CA VAL A 165 -64.87 -12.70 -7.33
C VAL A 165 -63.89 -13.73 -7.83
N GLU A 166 -63.67 -14.79 -7.05
CA GLU A 166 -62.69 -15.83 -7.40
C GLU A 166 -63.11 -16.59 -8.66
N GLN A 167 -64.41 -16.76 -8.88
CA GLN A 167 -64.95 -17.37 -10.10
C GLN A 167 -64.82 -16.42 -11.31
N LEU A 168 -65.09 -15.13 -11.12
CA LEU A 168 -64.96 -14.10 -12.16
C LEU A 168 -63.49 -13.86 -12.55
N LYS A 169 -62.57 -13.75 -11.57
CA LYS A 169 -61.12 -13.63 -11.80
C LYS A 169 -60.59 -14.85 -12.57
N GLN A 170 -61.08 -16.07 -12.28
CA GLN A 170 -60.71 -17.27 -13.05
C GLN A 170 -61.21 -17.25 -14.50
N VAL A 171 -62.46 -16.84 -14.74
CA VAL A 171 -63.04 -16.75 -16.10
C VAL A 171 -62.31 -15.67 -16.93
N ILE A 172 -62.03 -14.50 -16.34
CA ILE A 172 -61.28 -13.42 -17.00
C ILE A 172 -59.84 -13.85 -17.31
N LYS A 173 -59.21 -14.58 -16.40
CA LYS A 173 -57.85 -15.10 -16.60
C LYS A 173 -57.79 -16.16 -17.71
N GLN A 174 -58.82 -17.01 -17.84
CA GLN A 174 -58.93 -17.96 -18.94
C GLN A 174 -59.20 -17.27 -20.29
N ALA A 175 -60.02 -16.21 -20.30
CA ALA A 175 -60.27 -15.41 -21.50
C ALA A 175 -59.05 -14.62 -21.97
N SER A 176 -58.31 -13.97 -21.06
CA SER A 176 -57.11 -13.19 -21.38
C SER A 176 -55.90 -14.03 -21.74
N ALA A 177 -55.73 -15.22 -21.14
CA ALA A 177 -54.66 -16.15 -21.51
C ALA A 177 -54.78 -16.65 -22.97
N THR A 178 -56.01 -16.83 -23.45
CA THR A 178 -56.29 -17.26 -24.84
C THR A 178 -55.97 -16.15 -25.85
N SER A 179 -56.04 -14.88 -25.45
CA SER A 179 -55.69 -13.73 -26.28
C SER A 179 -54.17 -13.49 -26.38
N PHE A 180 -53.38 -13.89 -25.38
CA PHE A 180 -51.94 -13.61 -25.30
C PHE A 180 -51.03 -14.79 -25.70
N SER A 181 -51.54 -16.03 -25.72
CA SER A 181 -50.70 -17.23 -25.93
C SER A 181 -50.16 -17.41 -27.34
N ASP A 182 -50.74 -16.75 -28.35
CA ASP A 182 -50.27 -16.88 -29.75
C ASP A 182 -49.07 -16.00 -30.09
N TYR A 183 -48.65 -15.07 -29.22
CA TYR A 183 -47.66 -14.05 -29.57
C TYR A 183 -46.36 -14.08 -28.77
N SER A 184 -46.26 -14.86 -27.69
CA SER A 184 -45.08 -14.87 -26.79
C SER A 184 -43.95 -15.83 -27.19
N SER A 185 -44.07 -16.60 -28.28
CA SER A 185 -43.11 -17.68 -28.59
C SER A 185 -41.93 -17.30 -29.49
N LYS A 186 -41.82 -16.04 -29.99
CA LYS A 186 -40.65 -15.62 -30.77
C LYS A 186 -39.62 -14.89 -29.92
N ASN A 187 -38.59 -15.63 -29.52
CA ASN A 187 -37.39 -15.13 -28.85
C ASN A 187 -36.61 -14.18 -29.79
N PHE A 188 -36.81 -12.87 -29.65
CA PHE A 188 -36.07 -11.86 -30.42
C PHE A 188 -34.65 -11.70 -29.85
N LYS A 189 -33.64 -12.10 -30.63
CA LYS A 189 -32.22 -12.13 -30.21
C LYS A 189 -31.55 -10.74 -30.12
N SER A 190 -32.17 -9.65 -30.59
CA SER A 190 -31.55 -8.31 -30.50
C SER A 190 -32.55 -7.22 -30.07
N PRO A 191 -32.10 -6.21 -29.28
CA PRO A 191 -32.94 -5.10 -28.81
C PRO A 191 -33.58 -4.31 -29.97
N LEU A 192 -32.87 -4.20 -31.08
CA LEU A 192 -33.28 -3.45 -32.28
C LEU A 192 -34.44 -4.15 -33.00
N THR A 193 -34.43 -5.49 -33.04
CA THR A 193 -35.54 -6.26 -33.59
C THR A 193 -36.78 -6.18 -32.70
N LYS A 194 -36.62 -6.06 -31.38
CA LYS A 194 -37.72 -5.87 -30.43
C LYS A 194 -38.35 -4.49 -30.56
N SER A 195 -37.54 -3.43 -30.69
CA SER A 195 -38.06 -2.07 -30.89
C SER A 195 -38.73 -1.90 -32.25
N MET A 196 -38.16 -2.49 -33.31
CA MET A 196 -38.76 -2.45 -34.65
C MET A 196 -40.10 -3.20 -34.70
N PHE A 197 -40.20 -4.33 -33.99
CA PHE A 197 -41.45 -5.07 -33.85
C PHE A 197 -42.52 -4.32 -33.05
N LEU A 198 -42.13 -3.63 -31.97
CA LEU A 198 -43.06 -2.80 -31.19
C LEU A 198 -43.58 -1.60 -31.99
N VAL A 199 -42.74 -0.96 -32.80
CA VAL A 199 -43.15 0.11 -33.72
C VAL A 199 -44.09 -0.43 -34.79
N MET A 200 -43.80 -1.61 -35.35
CA MET A 200 -44.66 -2.25 -36.34
C MET A 200 -46.01 -2.66 -35.74
N LYS A 201 -46.03 -3.09 -34.47
CA LYS A 201 -47.26 -3.38 -33.72
C LYS A 201 -48.07 -2.12 -33.46
N ALA A 202 -47.45 -1.03 -33.00
CA ALA A 202 -48.15 0.24 -32.79
C ALA A 202 -48.74 0.79 -34.09
N LEU A 203 -48.06 0.57 -35.23
CA LEU A 203 -48.59 0.91 -36.56
C LEU A 203 -49.76 0.01 -36.97
N ASP A 204 -49.70 -1.30 -36.71
CA ASP A 204 -50.77 -2.25 -37.03
C ASP A 204 -52.01 -2.02 -36.15
N GLU A 205 -51.82 -1.69 -34.88
CA GLU A 205 -52.89 -1.36 -33.92
C GLU A 205 -53.53 0.01 -34.26
N ALA A 206 -52.73 0.98 -34.74
CA ALA A 206 -53.23 2.25 -35.25
C ALA A 206 -53.93 2.13 -36.63
N LEU A 207 -53.51 1.18 -37.47
CA LEU A 207 -54.14 0.89 -38.77
C LEU A 207 -55.36 -0.05 -38.64
N GLY A 208 -55.43 -0.85 -37.58
CA GLY A 208 -56.53 -1.78 -37.27
C GLY A 208 -57.78 -1.10 -36.72
N VAL A 209 -57.71 0.17 -36.30
CA VAL A 209 -58.90 0.98 -35.95
C VAL A 209 -59.37 1.75 -37.17
N LYS A 210 -59.94 1.03 -38.15
CA LYS A 210 -60.99 1.46 -39.07
C LYS A 210 -61.34 0.34 -40.06
N ILE A 211 -62.25 -0.56 -39.65
CA ILE A 211 -63.46 -0.93 -40.40
C ILE A 211 -64.58 -1.07 -39.37
#